data_AF-A0A524IHE7-F1
#
_entry.id   AF-A0A524IHE7-F1
#
_cell.length_a   1.000
_cell.length_b   1.000
_cell.length_c   1.000
_cell.angle_alpha   90.00
_cell.angle_beta   90.00
_cell.angle_gamma   90.00
#
_symmetry.space_group_name_H-M   'P 1'
#
loop_
_entity.id
_entity.type
_entity.pdbx_description
1 polymer ?
#
loop_
_entity_poly.entity_id
_entity_poly.type
_entity_poly.pdbx_seq_one_letter_code
_entity_poly.pdbx_strand_id
1 'polypeptide(L)'
;MYAGLGYPVFPCSALTGAGLPAIENLIKGKRSLFVGPSGTGKSSLVNRLIPEAAQRTGRISKKFNRGTHTTCFAVLLKGKADTECIDTPGIREVHVYDVEAAALKGYFPEFHALEASCAFQPCLHSEEDDCAVKKAAETGAVDPERYDSYLRILSALQEGPGDRNG
;
A
#
# COMPACT_ATOMS: atom_id res chain seq x y z
N MET A 1 12.76 -5.07 -6.50
CA MET A 1 12.14 -5.65 -5.30
C MET A 1 10.76 -6.24 -5.61
N TYR A 2 9.64 -5.50 -5.51
CA TYR A 2 8.26 -6.07 -5.54
C TYR A 2 7.89 -6.94 -6.75
N ALA A 3 8.37 -6.62 -7.96
CA ALA A 3 8.11 -7.45 -9.14
C ALA A 3 8.71 -8.87 -9.00
N GLY A 4 9.86 -9.01 -8.33
CA GLY A 4 10.49 -10.30 -8.05
C GLY A 4 9.75 -11.14 -6.99
N LEU A 5 8.84 -10.50 -6.24
CA LEU A 5 7.95 -11.15 -5.27
C LEU A 5 6.59 -11.55 -5.88
N GLY A 6 6.41 -11.36 -7.19
CA GLY A 6 5.17 -11.69 -7.90
C GLY A 6 4.10 -10.60 -7.90
N TYR A 7 4.37 -9.43 -7.32
CA TYR A 7 3.45 -8.30 -7.40
C TYR A 7 3.50 -7.64 -8.79
N PRO A 8 2.35 -7.37 -9.44
CA PRO A 8 2.33 -6.59 -10.67
C PRO A 8 2.80 -5.15 -10.41
N VAL A 9 3.83 -4.71 -11.14
CA VAL A 9 4.37 -3.34 -11.05
C VAL A 9 4.26 -2.67 -12.41
N PHE A 10 3.62 -1.49 -12.43
CA PHE A 10 3.39 -0.71 -13.65
C PHE A 10 4.06 0.66 -13.53
N PRO A 11 5.24 0.86 -14.14
CA PRO A 11 5.82 2.19 -14.27
C PRO A 11 4.87 3.06 -15.10
N CYS A 12 4.48 4.22 -14.58
CA CYS A 12 3.58 5.11 -15.30
C CYS A 12 3.86 6.60 -15.04
N SER A 13 3.32 7.44 -15.91
CA SER A 13 3.37 8.89 -15.76
C SER A 13 2.07 9.52 -16.22
N ALA A 14 1.37 10.18 -15.30
CA ALA A 14 0.17 10.95 -15.63
C ALA A 14 0.48 12.18 -16.50
N LEU A 15 1.74 12.65 -16.49
CA LEU A 15 2.20 13.78 -17.28
C LEU A 15 2.42 13.39 -18.75
N THR A 16 3.18 12.32 -18.98
CA THR A 16 3.55 11.89 -20.35
C THR A 16 2.58 10.88 -20.94
N GLY A 17 1.75 10.23 -20.12
CA GLY A 17 0.86 9.14 -20.53
C GLY A 17 1.56 7.78 -20.61
N ALA A 18 2.86 7.70 -20.33
CA ALA A 18 3.59 6.44 -20.34
C ALA A 18 2.98 5.44 -19.34
N GLY A 19 2.83 4.18 -19.76
CA GLY A 19 2.33 3.08 -18.93
C GLY A 19 0.81 3.09 -18.64
N LEU A 20 0.08 4.15 -19.01
CA LEU A 20 -1.36 4.23 -18.75
C LEU A 20 -2.20 3.15 -19.44
N PRO A 21 -1.95 2.76 -20.71
CA PRO A 21 -2.76 1.73 -21.36
C PRO A 21 -2.74 0.38 -20.63
N ALA A 22 -1.62 0.03 -20.00
CA ALA A 22 -1.52 -1.20 -19.20
C ALA A 22 -2.40 -1.12 -17.94
N ILE A 23 -2.42 0.05 -17.29
CA ILE A 23 -3.26 0.30 -16.10
C ILE A 23 -4.74 0.33 -16.49
N GLU A 24 -5.10 0.99 -17.60
CA GLU A 24 -6.48 1.02 -18.12
C GLU A 24 -7.03 -0.40 -18.36
N ASN A 25 -6.23 -1.25 -19.01
CA ASN A 25 -6.59 -2.65 -19.21
C ASN A 25 -6.71 -3.42 -17.89
N LEU A 26 -5.86 -3.13 -16.91
CA LEU A 26 -5.91 -3.78 -15.60
C LEU A 26 -7.20 -3.47 -14.84
N ILE A 27 -7.68 -2.22 -14.89
CA ILE A 27 -8.84 -1.75 -14.12
C ILE A 27 -10.17 -1.88 -14.87
N LYS A 28 -10.15 -2.13 -16.18
CA LYS A 28 -11.35 -2.20 -17.02
C LYS A 28 -12.41 -3.14 -16.43
N GLY A 29 -13.62 -2.63 -16.23
CA GLY A 29 -14.74 -3.38 -15.66
C GLY A 29 -14.61 -3.72 -14.18
N LYS A 30 -13.72 -3.03 -13.46
CA LYS A 30 -13.48 -3.23 -12.02
C LYS A 30 -13.70 -1.93 -11.25
N ARG A 31 -13.92 -2.10 -9.95
CA ARG A 31 -13.81 -1.02 -8.95
C ARG A 31 -12.40 -1.04 -8.36
N SER A 32 -11.66 0.06 -8.52
CA SER A 32 -10.26 0.17 -8.08
C SER A 32 -10.07 1.34 -7.13
N LEU A 33 -9.33 1.11 -6.05
CA LEU A 33 -8.99 2.11 -5.04
C LEU A 33 -7.55 2.59 -5.25
N PHE A 34 -7.34 3.91 -5.30
CA PHE A 34 -6.01 4.49 -5.44
C PHE A 34 -5.54 5.02 -4.08
N VAL A 35 -4.53 4.37 -3.50
CA VAL A 35 -3.99 4.68 -2.18
C VAL A 35 -2.52 5.07 -2.28
N GLY A 36 -2.08 5.98 -1.41
CA GLY A 36 -0.70 6.41 -1.33
C GLY A 36 -0.54 7.80 -0.69
N PRO A 37 0.69 8.20 -0.35
CA PRO A 37 0.97 9.47 0.31
C PRO A 37 0.42 10.70 -0.43
N SER A 38 0.23 11.80 0.30
CA SER A 38 -0.10 13.10 -0.31
C SER A 38 0.98 13.53 -1.29
N GLY A 39 0.58 14.11 -2.44
CA GLY A 39 1.52 14.62 -3.45
C GLY A 39 2.06 13.59 -4.46
N THR A 40 1.71 12.30 -4.32
CA THR A 40 2.16 11.22 -5.24
C THR A 40 1.47 11.21 -6.61
N GLY A 41 0.51 12.09 -6.86
CA GLY A 41 -0.16 12.20 -8.16
C GLY A 41 -1.39 11.30 -8.38
N LYS A 42 -1.96 10.68 -7.32
CA LYS A 42 -3.17 9.82 -7.41
C LYS A 42 -4.32 10.46 -8.17
N SER A 43 -4.76 11.66 -7.78
CA SER A 43 -5.85 12.36 -8.46
C SER A 43 -5.51 12.70 -9.91
N SER A 44 -4.26 13.04 -10.21
CA SER A 44 -3.81 13.28 -11.60
C SER A 44 -3.87 11.99 -12.44
N LEU A 45 -3.48 10.86 -11.86
CA LEU A 45 -3.55 9.56 -12.51
C LEU A 45 -5.01 9.12 -12.74
N VAL A 46 -5.87 9.23 -11.73
CA VAL A 46 -7.28 8.88 -11.82
C VAL A 46 -8.00 9.71 -12.90
N ASN A 47 -7.75 11.02 -12.96
CA ASN A 47 -8.32 11.89 -14.00
C ASN A 47 -7.86 11.53 -15.42
N ARG A 48 -6.67 10.94 -15.57
CA ARG A 48 -6.19 10.43 -16.86
C ARG A 48 -6.82 9.10 -17.23
N LEU A 49 -7.00 8.20 -16.27
CA LEU A 49 -7.55 6.87 -16.47
C LEU A 49 -9.07 6.88 -16.70
N ILE A 50 -9.78 7.85 -16.11
CA ILE A 50 -11.21 8.05 -16.37
C ILE A 50 -11.45 9.51 -16.77
N PRO A 51 -11.17 9.88 -18.04
CA PRO A 51 -11.42 11.22 -18.54
C PRO A 51 -12.91 11.61 -18.46
N GLU A 52 -13.81 10.63 -18.66
CA GLU A 52 -15.27 10.83 -18.61
C GLU A 52 -15.77 11.13 -17.21
N ALA A 53 -15.02 10.76 -16.18
CA ALA A 53 -15.35 11.11 -14.82
C ALA A 53 -15.39 12.63 -14.66
N ALA A 54 -14.70 13.37 -15.56
CA ALA A 54 -14.65 14.82 -15.69
C ALA A 54 -14.97 15.45 -14.35
N GLN A 55 -14.18 15.06 -13.35
CA GLN A 55 -14.53 15.40 -11.99
C GLN A 55 -14.48 16.92 -11.95
N ARG A 56 -15.40 17.50 -11.19
CA ARG A 56 -15.46 18.92 -10.84
C ARG A 56 -14.18 19.40 -10.14
N THR A 57 -13.01 19.25 -10.75
CA THR A 57 -11.71 19.77 -10.31
C THR A 57 -11.79 21.30 -10.16
N GLY A 58 -12.72 21.95 -10.87
CA GLY A 58 -13.01 23.38 -10.72
C GLY A 58 -13.87 23.81 -9.53
N ARG A 59 -14.67 22.92 -8.89
CA ARG A 59 -15.68 23.35 -7.88
C ARG A 59 -15.47 22.81 -6.46
N ILE A 60 -14.66 21.78 -6.27
CA ILE A 60 -14.32 21.32 -4.92
C ILE A 60 -13.15 22.16 -4.35
N SER A 61 -12.12 22.45 -5.14
CA SER A 61 -10.96 23.25 -4.67
C SER A 61 -11.31 24.65 -4.14
N LYS A 62 -12.26 25.37 -4.74
CA LYS A 62 -12.60 26.76 -4.33
C LYS A 62 -13.48 26.85 -3.08
N LYS A 63 -14.23 25.81 -2.70
CA LYS A 63 -15.17 25.88 -1.57
C LYS A 63 -14.53 25.46 -0.23
N PHE A 64 -13.40 24.77 -0.28
CA PHE A 64 -12.73 24.22 0.91
C PHE A 64 -11.41 24.92 1.26
N ASN A 65 -11.14 26.08 0.65
CA ASN A 65 -9.98 26.92 0.96
C ASN A 65 -10.26 27.90 2.11
N ARG A 66 -10.90 27.43 3.19
CA ARG A 66 -11.00 28.16 4.45
C ARG A 66 -10.65 27.22 5.59
N GLY A 67 -9.79 27.74 6.45
CA GLY A 67 -9.06 27.00 7.47
C GLY A 67 -9.93 26.11 8.36
N THR A 68 -9.21 25.14 8.91
CA THR A 68 -9.52 24.43 10.15
C THR A 68 -10.74 23.49 10.07
N HIS A 69 -10.47 22.20 10.29
CA HIS A 69 -11.36 21.02 10.18
C HIS A 69 -11.43 20.33 8.80
N THR A 70 -10.51 19.37 8.65
CA THR A 70 -10.25 18.46 7.53
C THR A 70 -11.50 17.69 7.09
N THR A 71 -11.98 17.91 5.87
CA THR A 71 -13.00 17.08 5.24
C THR A 71 -12.42 16.45 3.97
N CYS A 72 -11.78 15.30 4.14
CA CYS A 72 -11.05 14.55 3.12
C CYS A 72 -11.73 13.19 2.93
N PHE A 73 -12.81 13.14 2.14
CA PHE A 73 -13.52 11.89 1.85
C PHE A 73 -12.99 11.23 0.58
N ALA A 74 -13.10 9.90 0.51
CA ALA A 74 -12.87 9.15 -0.72
C ALA A 74 -13.98 9.45 -1.74
N VAL A 75 -13.64 9.58 -3.02
CA VAL A 75 -14.60 9.88 -4.08
C VAL A 75 -14.64 8.77 -5.11
N LEU A 76 -15.83 8.21 -5.33
CA LEU A 76 -16.10 7.24 -6.38
C LEU A 76 -16.37 7.95 -7.72
N LEU A 77 -15.62 7.57 -8.74
CA LEU A 77 -15.69 8.07 -10.10
C LEU A 77 -16.03 6.93 -11.04
N LYS A 78 -17.00 7.16 -11.92
CA LYS A 78 -17.49 6.16 -12.86
C LYS A 78 -16.99 6.48 -14.27
N GLY A 79 -16.42 5.47 -14.90
CA GLY A 79 -15.92 5.49 -16.27
C GLY A 79 -16.76 4.63 -17.22
N LYS A 80 -16.22 4.41 -18.41
CA LYS A 80 -16.81 3.49 -19.39
C LYS A 80 -16.61 2.03 -18.98
N ALA A 81 -17.39 1.15 -19.60
CA ALA A 81 -17.28 -0.30 -19.45
C ALA A 81 -17.29 -0.75 -17.98
N ASP A 82 -18.19 -0.19 -17.18
CA ASP A 82 -18.36 -0.48 -15.74
C ASP A 82 -17.09 -0.33 -14.90
N THR A 83 -16.15 0.50 -15.36
CA THR A 83 -14.92 0.81 -14.64
C THR A 83 -15.19 1.90 -13.61
N GLU A 84 -14.76 1.69 -12.38
CA GLU A 84 -14.92 2.65 -11.30
C GLU A 84 -13.58 2.90 -10.58
N CYS A 85 -13.22 4.16 -10.35
CA CYS A 85 -12.05 4.54 -9.58
C CYS A 85 -12.47 5.25 -8.29
N ILE A 86 -11.86 4.88 -7.17
CA ILE A 86 -12.02 5.58 -5.90
C ILE A 86 -10.72 6.36 -5.65
N ASP A 87 -10.80 7.68 -5.70
CA ASP A 87 -9.69 8.57 -5.31
C ASP A 87 -9.76 8.81 -3.80
N THR A 88 -8.69 8.49 -3.08
CA THR A 88 -8.60 8.73 -1.64
C THR A 88 -7.75 9.96 -1.33
N PRO A 89 -7.99 10.63 -0.20
CA PRO A 89 -7.01 11.53 0.38
C PRO A 89 -5.64 10.86 0.51
N GLY A 90 -4.58 11.65 0.52
CA GLY A 90 -3.27 11.12 0.82
C GLY A 90 -3.22 10.55 2.24
N ILE A 91 -2.78 9.30 2.35
CA ILE A 91 -2.53 8.65 3.63
C ILE A 91 -1.21 9.18 4.20
N ARG A 92 -1.17 9.43 5.51
CA ARG A 92 0.08 9.81 6.21
C ARG A 92 0.67 8.63 6.97
N GLU A 93 -0.21 7.81 7.53
CA GLU A 93 0.15 6.61 8.29
C GLU A 93 -0.78 5.48 7.88
N VAL A 94 -0.25 4.27 7.82
CA VAL A 94 -1.00 3.04 7.65
C VAL A 94 -0.78 2.23 8.91
N HIS A 95 -1.87 1.96 9.62
CA HIS A 95 -1.86 1.11 10.79
C HIS A 95 -2.46 -0.23 10.40
N VAL A 96 -1.78 -1.31 10.78
CA VAL A 96 -2.30 -2.68 10.60
C VAL A 96 -3.10 -3.01 11.85
N TYR A 97 -4.39 -3.29 11.67
CA TYR A 97 -5.28 -3.72 12.74
C TYR A 97 -5.75 -5.15 12.44
N ASP A 98 -6.22 -5.84 13.48
CA ASP A 98 -6.83 -7.18 13.39
C ASP A 98 -5.91 -8.25 12.75
N VAL A 99 -4.59 -8.08 12.89
CA VAL A 99 -3.60 -9.09 12.53
C VAL A 99 -2.85 -9.51 13.80
N GLU A 100 -2.91 -10.80 14.13
CA GLU A 100 -2.07 -11.34 15.19
C GLU A 100 -0.59 -11.22 14.80
N ALA A 101 0.26 -10.79 15.73
CA ALA A 101 1.70 -10.66 15.49
C ALA A 101 2.33 -11.94 14.91
N ALA A 102 1.90 -13.11 15.39
CA ALA A 102 2.37 -14.41 14.89
C ALA A 102 1.95 -14.72 13.45
N ALA A 103 0.85 -14.12 12.97
CA ALA A 103 0.35 -14.29 11.60
C ALA A 103 1.05 -13.34 10.60
N LEU A 104 1.73 -12.28 11.08
CA LEU A 104 2.33 -11.25 10.23
C LEU A 104 3.28 -11.84 9.18
N LYS A 105 4.12 -12.81 9.57
CA LYS A 105 5.08 -13.48 8.68
C LYS A 105 4.44 -14.11 7.44
N GLY A 106 3.17 -14.53 7.54
CA GLY A 106 2.41 -15.08 6.42
C GLY A 106 2.08 -14.08 5.32
N TYR A 107 2.18 -12.77 5.59
CA TYR A 107 1.97 -11.70 4.61
C TYR A 107 3.27 -11.26 3.90
N PHE A 108 4.39 -11.91 4.21
CA PHE A 108 5.69 -11.69 3.57
C PHE A 108 6.06 -12.96 2.78
N PRO A 109 5.67 -13.07 1.49
CA PRO A 109 5.79 -14.31 0.72
C PRO A 109 7.23 -14.83 0.62
N GLU A 110 8.22 -13.94 0.64
CA GLU A 110 9.64 -14.31 0.63
C GLU A 110 10.12 -15.05 1.89
N PHE A 111 9.37 -15.01 2.99
CA PHE A 111 9.75 -15.71 4.23
C PHE A 111 9.35 -17.19 4.21
N HIS A 112 8.32 -17.54 3.43
CA HIS A 112 7.69 -18.86 3.48
C HIS A 112 8.67 -20.01 3.20
N ALA A 113 9.57 -19.84 2.22
CA ALA A 113 10.57 -20.84 1.88
C ALA A 113 11.70 -20.98 2.94
N LEU A 114 11.89 -19.95 3.77
CA LEU A 114 12.96 -19.87 4.76
C LEU A 114 12.53 -20.34 6.14
N GLU A 115 11.25 -20.26 6.46
CA GLU A 115 10.69 -20.57 7.79
C GLU A 115 11.03 -21.99 8.26
N ALA A 116 11.03 -22.97 7.34
CA ALA A 116 11.41 -24.35 7.65
C ALA A 116 12.90 -24.52 8.04
N SER A 117 13.73 -23.53 7.74
CA SER A 117 15.17 -23.53 8.05
C SER A 117 15.50 -22.78 9.35
N CYS A 118 14.51 -22.21 10.04
CA CYS A 118 14.72 -21.61 11.36
C CYS A 118 14.98 -22.70 12.41
N ALA A 119 15.89 -22.40 13.36
CA ALA A 119 16.17 -23.30 14.48
C ALA A 119 14.97 -23.48 15.43
N PHE A 120 14.09 -22.48 15.50
CA PHE A 120 12.92 -22.46 16.38
C PHE A 120 11.62 -22.53 15.57
N GLN A 121 10.62 -23.26 16.10
CA GLN A 121 9.26 -23.28 15.57
C GLN A 121 8.23 -23.17 16.71
N PRO A 122 7.37 -22.12 16.71
CA PRO A 122 7.31 -21.03 15.74
C PRO A 122 8.45 -20.01 15.90
N CYS A 123 8.91 -19.43 14.79
CA CYS A 123 9.82 -18.27 14.75
C CYS A 123 9.02 -17.02 14.31
N LEU A 124 9.24 -15.90 15.00
CA LEU A 124 8.75 -14.56 14.68
C LEU A 124 9.76 -13.74 13.88
N HIS A 125 10.94 -14.28 13.59
CA HIS A 125 11.96 -13.63 12.77
C HIS A 125 12.37 -12.26 13.29
N SER A 126 12.51 -12.10 14.61
CA SER A 126 12.94 -10.86 15.25
C SER A 126 14.21 -11.08 16.08
N GLU A 127 14.05 -11.44 17.35
CA GLU A 127 15.12 -11.60 18.33
C GLU A 127 15.69 -13.03 18.33
N GLU A 128 15.07 -13.98 17.62
CA GLU A 128 15.52 -15.36 17.65
C GLU A 128 16.92 -15.54 17.05
N ASP A 129 17.77 -16.26 17.80
CA ASP A 129 19.05 -16.75 17.33
C ASP A 129 18.85 -17.78 16.20
N ASP A 130 19.81 -17.85 15.29
CA ASP A 130 19.79 -18.78 14.16
C ASP A 130 18.52 -18.72 13.28
N CYS A 131 17.92 -17.54 13.17
CA CYS A 131 16.80 -17.28 12.26
C CYS A 131 17.25 -17.24 10.78
N ALA A 132 16.68 -18.12 9.95
CA ALA A 132 16.99 -18.19 8.52
C ALA A 132 16.57 -16.92 7.76
N VAL A 133 15.44 -16.29 8.15
CA VAL A 133 14.97 -15.03 7.55
C VAL A 133 15.92 -13.87 7.86
N LYS A 134 16.39 -13.78 9.11
CA LYS A 134 17.36 -12.75 9.54
C LYS A 134 18.68 -12.88 8.78
N LYS A 135 19.22 -14.10 8.66
CA LYS A 135 20.41 -14.40 7.85
C LYS A 135 20.19 -14.09 6.36
N ALA A 136 19.01 -14.39 5.82
CA ALA A 136 18.66 -14.07 4.44
C ALA A 136 18.61 -12.55 4.20
N ALA A 137 18.15 -11.76 5.18
CA ALA A 137 18.18 -10.30 5.10
C ALA A 137 19.61 -9.74 5.13
N GLU A 138 20.46 -10.26 6.02
CA GLU A 138 21.88 -9.88 6.12
C GLU A 138 22.67 -10.17 4.84
N THR A 139 22.31 -11.26 4.14
CA THR A 139 22.95 -11.67 2.88
C THR A 139 22.30 -11.08 1.62
N GLY A 140 21.19 -10.35 1.76
CA GLY A 140 20.44 -9.75 0.65
C GLY A 140 19.55 -10.72 -0.14
N ALA A 141 19.40 -11.97 0.31
CA ALA A 141 18.44 -12.92 -0.26
C ALA A 141 16.99 -12.53 0.07
N VAL A 142 16.78 -11.92 1.23
CA VAL A 142 15.60 -11.10 1.55
C VAL A 142 16.04 -9.64 1.47
N ASP A 143 15.21 -8.79 0.88
CA ASP A 143 15.53 -7.37 0.80
C ASP A 143 15.56 -6.74 2.21
N PRO A 144 16.65 -6.07 2.62
CA PRO A 144 16.75 -5.48 3.95
C PRO A 144 15.61 -4.50 4.27
N GLU A 145 15.15 -3.70 3.31
CA GLU A 145 14.06 -2.75 3.55
C GLU A 145 12.72 -3.46 3.80
N ARG A 146 12.53 -4.65 3.21
CA ARG A 146 11.36 -5.51 3.48
C ARG A 146 11.42 -6.10 4.88
N TYR A 147 12.59 -6.57 5.30
CA TYR A 147 12.79 -7.08 6.65
C TYR A 147 12.62 -5.98 7.71
N ASP A 148 13.18 -4.79 7.49
CA ASP A 148 12.97 -3.63 8.37
C ASP A 148 11.50 -3.21 8.44
N SER A 149 10.77 -3.31 7.33
CA SER A 149 9.32 -3.06 7.31
C SER A 149 8.56 -4.11 8.12
N TYR A 150 8.95 -5.38 8.03
CA TYR A 150 8.39 -6.46 8.83
C TYR A 150 8.57 -6.20 10.33
N LEU A 151 9.79 -5.89 10.78
CA LEU A 151 10.08 -5.63 12.19
C LEU A 151 9.29 -4.43 12.74
N ARG A 152 9.18 -3.34 11.97
CA ARG A 152 8.38 -2.17 12.36
C ARG A 152 6.91 -2.51 12.54
N ILE A 153 6.32 -3.29 11.63
CA ILE A 153 4.92 -3.71 11.75
C ILE A 153 4.75 -4.69 12.92
N LEU A 154 5.71 -5.61 13.12
CA LEU A 154 5.69 -6.56 14.23
C LEU A 154 5.70 -5.84 15.58
N SER A 155 6.58 -4.86 15.77
CA SER A 155 6.64 -4.03 16.99
C SER A 155 5.31 -3.32 17.23
N ALA A 156 4.75 -2.69 16.18
CA ALA A 156 3.48 -1.98 16.29
C ALA A 156 2.31 -2.89 16.66
N LEU A 157 2.31 -4.15 16.20
CA LEU A 157 1.28 -5.14 16.57
C LEU A 157 1.47 -5.67 18.00
N GLN A 158 2.72 -5.77 18.49
CA GLN A 158 3.04 -6.26 19.84
C GLN A 158 2.79 -5.20 20.91
N GLU A 159 3.01 -3.93 20.60
CA GLU A 159 2.70 -2.80 21.48
C GLU A 159 1.17 -2.61 21.67
N GLY A 160 0.35 -3.21 20.79
CA GLY A 160 -1.10 -3.07 20.78
C GLY A 160 -1.55 -1.65 20.35
N PRO A 161 -2.86 -1.42 20.14
CA PRO A 161 -3.35 -0.07 19.96
C PRO A 161 -3.12 0.69 21.28
N GLY A 162 -2.08 1.51 21.34
CA GLY A 162 -1.81 2.38 22.48
C GLY A 162 -3.10 3.09 22.89
N ASP A 163 -3.46 2.95 24.16
CA ASP A 163 -4.64 3.55 24.77
C ASP A 163 -4.69 5.05 24.43
N ARG A 164 -5.62 5.42 23.54
CA ARG A 164 -5.94 6.81 23.22
C ARG A 164 -7.40 7.06 23.58
N ASN A 165 -7.73 6.81 24.84
CA ASN A 165 -8.75 7.58 25.55
C ASN A 165 -8.06 8.70 26.33
N GLY A 166 -7.94 9.86 25.70
CA GLY A 166 -7.51 11.13 26.32
C GLY A 166 -8.09 12.30 25.55
#